data_AF-A0A527ZV33-F1
#
_entry.id   AF-A0A527ZV33-F1
#
_cell.length_a   1.000
_cell.length_b   1.000
_cell.length_c   1.000
_cell.angle_alpha   90.00
_cell.angle_beta   90.00
_cell.angle_gamma   90.00
#
_symmetry.space_group_name_H-M   'P 1'
#
loop_
_entity.id
_entity.type
_entity.pdbx_description
1 polymer ?
#
loop_
_entity_poly.entity_id
_entity_poly.type
_entity_poly.pdbx_seq_one_letter_code
_entity_poly.pdbx_strand_id
1 'polypeptide(L)' 'MRRLLVTRPEPGASRTAQRLEDLGFKPILLPLTETVALPADADRVAYSAAAVAVTSANAVRHA' A
#
# COMPACT_ATOMS: atom_id res chain seq x y z
N MET A 1 -16.45 -0.05 22.47
CA MET A 1 -15.67 -0.34 21.25
C MET A 1 -15.50 0.94 20.44
N ARG A 2 -14.26 1.40 20.19
CA ARG A 2 -14.00 2.65 19.43
C ARG A 2 -14.04 2.36 17.93
N ARG A 3 -14.67 3.24 17.14
CA ARG A 3 -14.74 3.13 15.67
C ARG A 3 -13.59 3.90 15.03
N LEU A 4 -12.93 3.31 14.04
CA LEU A 4 -11.80 3.92 13.34
C LEU A 4 -11.99 3.83 11.83
N LEU A 5 -11.79 4.94 11.12
CA LEU A 5 -11.85 4.99 9.66
C LEU A 5 -10.48 4.62 9.07
N VAL A 6 -10.47 3.70 8.10
CA VAL A 6 -9.26 3.27 7.39
C VAL A 6 -9.41 3.67 5.91
N THR A 7 -8.55 4.59 5.44
CA THR A 7 -8.67 5.21 4.11
C THR A 7 -7.62 4.77 3.09
N ARG A 8 -6.68 3.91 3.50
CA ARG A 8 -5.57 3.40 2.67
C ARG A 8 -6.07 2.44 1.56
N PRO A 9 -5.30 2.23 0.48
CA PRO A 9 -5.68 1.32 -0.60
C PRO A 9 -5.56 -0.16 -0.17
N GLU A 10 -6.23 -1.04 -0.92
CA GLU A 10 -6.05 -2.48 -0.80
C GLU A 10 -4.71 -2.96 -1.39
N PRO A 11 -4.17 -4.10 -0.92
CA PRO A 11 -4.64 -4.97 0.18
C PRO A 11 -4.27 -4.46 1.59
N GLY A 12 -3.69 -3.25 1.69
CA GLY A 12 -3.22 -2.70 2.97
C GLY A 12 -4.36 -2.32 3.91
N ALA A 13 -5.51 -1.89 3.36
CA ALA A 13 -6.72 -1.56 4.10
C ALA A 13 -7.19 -2.78 4.90
N SER A 14 -7.42 -3.91 4.23
CA SER A 14 -7.87 -5.16 4.85
C SER A 14 -6.92 -5.64 5.95
N ARG A 15 -5.60 -5.63 5.72
CA ARG A 15 -4.61 -6.01 6.77
C ARG A 15 -4.67 -5.09 7.99
N THR A 16 -4.92 -3.80 7.79
CA THR A 16 -5.04 -2.84 8.89
C THR A 16 -6.33 -3.05 9.65
N ALA A 17 -7.45 -3.31 8.96
CA ALA A 17 -8.73 -3.63 9.58
C ALA A 17 -8.60 -4.86 10.49
N GLN A 18 -8.00 -5.95 10.00
CA GLN A 18 -7.78 -7.16 10.81
C GLN A 18 -6.98 -6.84 12.09
N ARG A 19 -5.86 -6.13 11.95
CA ARG A 19 -5.03 -5.73 13.10
C ARG A 19 -5.81 -4.89 14.12
N LEU A 20 -6.71 -4.02 13.64
CA LEU A 20 -7.56 -3.19 14.50
C LEU A 20 -8.62 -4.01 15.23
N GLU A 21 -9.21 -5.00 14.57
CA GLU A 21 -10.15 -5.96 15.18
C GLU A 21 -9.46 -6.78 16.28
N ASP A 22 -8.26 -7.29 16.01
CA ASP A 22 -7.45 -8.03 16.99
C ASP A 22 -7.13 -7.19 18.25
N LEU A 23 -7.11 -5.87 18.11
CA LEU A 23 -6.88 -4.90 19.20
C LEU A 23 -8.19 -4.41 19.86
N GLY A 24 -9.36 -4.92 19.46
CA GLY A 24 -10.66 -4.58 20.03
C GLY A 24 -11.28 -3.28 19.50
N PHE A 25 -10.80 -2.77 18.36
CA PHE A 25 -11.43 -1.66 17.64
C PHE A 25 -12.47 -2.16 16.63
N LYS A 26 -13.37 -1.26 16.21
CA LYS A 26 -14.29 -1.48 15.09
C LYS A 26 -13.81 -0.69 13.87
N PRO A 27 -13.04 -1.30 12.94
CA PRO A 27 -12.65 -0.60 11.73
C PRO A 27 -13.86 -0.33 10.82
N ILE A 28 -13.79 0.77 10.07
CA ILE A 28 -14.67 1.11 8.96
C ILE A 28 -13.73 1.32 7.77
N LEU A 29 -13.87 0.49 6.75
CA LEU A 29 -13.09 0.61 5.53
C LEU A 29 -13.76 1.64 4.61
N LEU A 30 -12.98 2.62 4.18
CA LEU A 30 -13.34 3.56 3.12
C LEU A 30 -12.08 3.88 2.31
N PRO A 31 -11.56 2.94 1.49
CA PRO A 31 -10.39 3.22 0.65
C PRO A 31 -10.64 4.45 -0.23
N LEU A 32 -9.80 5.47 -0.09
CA LEU A 32 -9.90 6.72 -0.86
C LEU A 32 -8.95 6.78 -2.05
N THR A 33 -8.10 5.76 -2.19
CA THR A 33 -7.11 5.64 -3.25
C THR A 33 -7.00 4.19 -3.71
N GLU A 34 -6.48 4.00 -4.92
CA GLU A 34 -6.13 2.71 -5.49
C GLU A 34 -4.64 2.73 -5.88
N THR A 35 -3.98 1.57 -5.78
CA THR A 35 -2.63 1.41 -6.32
C THR A 35 -2.73 0.79 -7.70
N VAL A 36 -2.34 1.55 -8.71
CA VAL A 36 -2.38 1.14 -10.12
C VAL A 36 -0.96 1.07 -10.66
N ALA A 37 -0.63 -0.03 -11.33
CA ALA A 37 0.65 -0.13 -12.05
C ALA A 37 0.66 0.86 -13.21
N LEU A 38 1.72 1.66 -13.31
CA LEU A 38 1.95 2.54 -14.44
C LEU A 38 3.02 1.94 -15.36
N PRO A 39 2.98 2.20 -16.67
CA PRO A 39 4.07 1.82 -17.57
C PRO A 39 5.40 2.38 -17.06
N ALA A 40 6.36 1.48 -16.83
CA ALA A 40 7.72 1.87 -16.51
C ALA A 40 8.52 2.07 -17.80
N ASP A 41 9.17 3.22 -17.93
CA ASP A 41 10.11 3.47 -19.00
C ASP A 41 11.45 2.83 -18.63
N ALA A 42 11.70 1.64 -19.17
CA ALA A 42 12.91 0.87 -18.89
C ALA A 42 14.19 1.59 -19.34
N ASP A 43 14.10 2.45 -20.36
CA ASP A 43 15.26 3.19 -20.89
C ASP A 43 15.65 4.37 -19.99
N ARG A 44 14.73 4.83 -19.14
CA ARG A 44 15.02 5.84 -18.10
C ARG A 44 15.65 5.24 -16.85
N VAL A 45 15.59 3.93 -16.67
CA VAL A 45 16.29 3.25 -15.58
C VAL A 45 17.76 3.21 -15.95
N ALA A 46 18.57 4.02 -15.26
CA ALA A 46 20.00 3.99 -15.47
C ALA A 46 20.53 2.58 -15.20
N TYR A 47 20.96 1.87 -16.25
CA TYR A 47 21.60 0.55 -16.14
C TYR A 47 22.84 0.56 -15.22
N SER A 48 23.38 1.74 -14.92
CA SER A 48 24.50 1.99 -14.00
C SER A 48 24.09 2.30 -12.55
N ALA A 49 22.80 2.18 -12.21
CA ALA A 49 22.35 2.44 -10.84
C ALA A 49 23.01 1.47 -9.85
N ALA A 50 23.82 2.00 -8.93
CA ALA A 50 24.49 1.21 -7.90
C ALA A 50 23.54 0.71 -6.80
N ALA A 51 22.36 1.31 -6.67
CA ALA A 51 21.33 0.94 -5.70
C ALA A 51 19.93 1.36 -6.18
N VAL A 52 18.90 0.70 -5.64
CA VAL A 52 17.49 1.01 -5.89
C VAL A 52 16.79 1.29 -4.56
N ALA A 53 16.08 2.42 -4.48
CA ALA A 53 15.25 2.76 -3.32
C ALA A 53 13.79 2.38 -3.57
N VAL A 54 13.21 1.56 -2.69
CA VAL A 54 11.81 1.18 -2.73
C VAL A 54 11.09 1.84 -1.54
N THR A 55 10.21 2.79 -1.81
CA THR A 55 9.54 3.61 -0.79
C THR A 55 8.26 2.98 -0.23
N SER A 56 7.77 1.92 -0.87
CA SER A 56 6.56 1.21 -0.47
C SER A 56 6.60 -0.24 -0.92
N ALA A 57 6.04 -1.12 -0.11
CA ALA A 57 5.83 -2.52 -0.51
C ALA A 57 4.93 -2.65 -1.75
N ASN A 58 4.14 -1.62 -2.11
CA ASN A 58 3.38 -1.61 -3.35
C ASN A 58 4.29 -1.60 -4.59
N ALA A 59 5.44 -0.90 -4.54
CA ALA A 59 6.36 -0.88 -5.67
C ALA A 59 6.88 -2.28 -5.99
N VAL A 60 7.17 -3.09 -4.96
CA VAL A 60 7.60 -4.49 -5.15
C VAL A 60 6.47 -5.40 -5.66
N ARG A 61 5.21 -5.17 -5.23
CA ARG A 61 4.06 -5.95 -5.72
C ARG A 61 3.74 -5.74 -7.19
N HIS A 62 4.14 -4.60 -7.75
CA HIS A 62 3.92 -4.22 -9.14
C HIS A 62 5.21 -4.27 -9.98
N ALA A 63 6.30 -4.78 -9.42
CA ALA A 63 7.57 -4.98 -10.13
C ALA A 63 7.55 -6.23 -11.01
#